data_AF-A0A538AIA7-F1
#
_entry.id   AF-A0A538AIA7-F1
#
_cell.length_a   1.000
_cell.length_b   1.000
_cell.length_c   1.000
_cell.angle_alpha   90.00
_cell.angle_beta   90.00
_cell.angle_gamma   90.00
#
_symmetry.space_group_name_H-M   'P 1'
#
loop_
_entity.id
_entity.type
_entity.pdbx_description
1 polymer ?
#
loop_
_entity_poly.entity_id
_entity_poly.type
_entity_poly.pdbx_seq_one_letter_code
_entity_poly.pdbx_strand_id
1 'polypeptide(L)'
;MPCRAPLAPRSRQPAGPSRSSRRYTEDPDRDCRSSPPVLKAFGNAFKIPDLRKKILFTLAIIAVFRIGSRVPVPDLNFSALAQLQNSVKTQGALQFIDLFSGGALTRFAVFSLGIMPYITSTIIMQLLTVVIPKLEQWQKQGEIGIKKITQATRYMTVVLALLQSTGLVFLFHSQFDAIRVFNPPRVALIVLTLTAGTALIMWLGELITQRGIGNGMSILIFTSVISRLPAEGSAILAQAGAAKFWFLLLLGIGITVAVVWMEQGQRRIPVQYAKRVVGRRMMGGQSTYIPLKVNQAGVIPIIFASSVLYFPTLLQNVVHWTWFQTIVNNYLLKQSSVVYMFIYGGL
;
A
#
# COMPACT_ATOMS: atom_id res chain seq x y z
N MET A 1 4.69 10.50 18.67
CA MET A 1 5.00 11.82 19.26
C MET A 1 5.90 11.58 20.45
N PRO A 2 7.12 12.13 20.54
CA PRO A 2 7.90 12.03 21.77
C PRO A 2 7.36 13.05 22.79
N CYS A 3 7.16 12.60 24.04
CA CYS A 3 6.67 13.43 25.13
C CYS A 3 7.70 14.53 25.48
N ARG A 4 7.23 15.78 25.52
CA ARG A 4 7.98 16.91 26.08
C ARG A 4 7.98 16.78 27.60
N ALA A 5 9.16 16.76 28.21
CA ALA A 5 9.32 16.83 29.66
C ALA A 5 8.76 18.16 30.21
N PRO A 6 8.18 18.18 31.43
CA PRO A 6 7.67 19.40 32.03
C PRO A 6 8.83 20.36 32.38
N LEU A 7 8.64 21.64 32.03
CA LEU A 7 9.56 22.72 32.38
C LEU A 7 9.52 22.94 33.91
N ALA A 8 10.67 22.80 34.57
CA ALA A 8 10.82 23.15 35.98
C ALA A 8 10.66 24.67 36.19
N PRO A 9 9.97 25.13 37.26
CA PRO A 9 9.81 26.55 37.52
C PRO A 9 11.10 27.18 38.02
N ARG A 10 11.47 28.33 37.43
CA ARG A 10 12.51 29.24 37.92
C ARG A 10 11.93 30.10 39.06
N SER A 11 12.53 30.07 40.24
CA SER A 11 12.52 31.24 41.15
C SER A 11 13.72 31.25 42.10
N ARG A 12 14.15 32.47 42.42
CA ARG A 12 15.38 32.90 43.11
C ARG A 12 15.27 32.78 44.66
N GLN A 13 16.38 32.39 45.32
CA GLN A 13 17.01 32.70 46.64
C GLN A 13 16.19 33.31 47.84
N PRO A 14 16.71 33.33 49.10
CA PRO A 14 17.28 32.27 49.96
C PRO A 14 16.80 32.32 51.46
N ALA A 15 17.34 31.42 52.30
CA ALA A 15 17.46 31.44 53.78
C ALA A 15 16.28 30.97 54.70
N GLY A 16 16.59 30.02 55.60
CA GLY A 16 15.78 29.61 56.76
C GLY A 16 15.92 28.12 57.12
N PRO A 17 16.24 27.72 58.38
CA PRO A 17 16.66 26.35 58.70
C PRO A 17 15.49 25.38 58.98
N SER A 18 15.70 24.14 58.55
CA SER A 18 15.12 22.88 59.04
C SER A 18 13.61 22.81 59.31
N ARG A 19 12.85 22.34 58.32
CA ARG A 19 11.74 21.40 58.56
C ARG A 19 11.81 20.28 57.52
N SER A 20 11.69 19.05 58.03
CA SER A 20 11.77 17.78 57.31
C SER A 20 11.04 17.83 55.96
N SER A 21 11.81 17.84 54.87
CA SER A 21 11.28 17.66 53.53
C SER A 21 10.94 16.19 53.32
N ARG A 22 9.66 15.83 53.53
CA ARG A 22 9.10 14.63 52.88
C ARG A 22 9.21 14.88 51.38
N ARG A 23 10.25 14.29 50.80
CA ARG A 23 10.49 14.27 49.36
C ARG A 23 9.33 13.47 48.76
N TYR A 24 8.33 14.17 48.22
CA TYR A 24 7.36 13.55 47.34
C TYR A 24 8.15 13.13 46.10
N THR A 25 8.57 11.88 46.04
CA THR A 25 9.09 11.27 44.82
C THR A 25 7.88 11.13 43.90
N GLU A 26 7.58 12.19 43.16
CA GLU A 26 6.80 12.08 41.93
C GLU A 26 7.58 11.13 41.03
N ASP A 27 7.08 9.90 40.95
CA ASP A 27 7.54 8.87 40.03
C ASP A 27 7.17 9.31 38.61
N PRO A 28 8.13 9.78 37.78
CA PRO A 28 7.84 10.26 36.44
C PRO A 28 7.41 9.15 35.47
N ASP A 29 7.51 7.88 35.89
CA ASP A 29 7.13 6.72 35.08
C ASP A 29 5.64 6.38 35.19
N ARG A 30 4.91 6.91 36.17
CA ARG A 30 3.48 6.56 36.36
C ARG A 30 2.57 7.14 35.26
N ASP A 31 2.89 8.32 34.75
CA ASP A 31 2.06 9.00 33.73
C ASP A 31 2.29 8.47 32.29
N CYS A 32 3.38 7.74 32.06
CA CYS A 32 3.68 7.17 30.74
C CYS A 32 2.92 5.87 30.44
N ARG A 33 2.18 5.31 31.41
CA ARG A 33 1.47 4.03 31.25
C ARG A 33 0.07 4.14 30.63
N SER A 34 -0.47 5.35 30.51
CA SER A 34 -1.83 5.56 30.00
C SER A 34 -1.85 6.21 28.62
N SER A 35 -1.29 5.51 27.62
CA SER A 35 -1.76 5.75 26.26
C SER A 35 -3.27 5.49 26.25
N PRO A 36 -4.12 6.47 25.91
CA PRO A 36 -5.56 6.22 25.91
C PRO A 36 -5.83 5.02 25.00
N PRO A 37 -6.75 4.11 25.36
CA PRO A 37 -7.12 2.99 24.50
C PRO A 37 -7.40 3.51 23.10
N VAL A 38 -6.89 2.85 22.07
CA VAL A 38 -6.86 3.32 20.68
C VAL A 38 -8.24 3.82 20.22
N LEU A 39 -9.32 3.23 20.76
CA LEU A 39 -10.72 3.64 20.61
C LEU A 39 -11.00 5.10 21.03
N LYS A 40 -10.44 5.57 22.16
CA LYS A 40 -10.52 6.98 22.60
C LYS A 40 -9.73 7.91 21.68
N ALA A 41 -8.63 7.43 21.09
CA ALA A 41 -7.87 8.20 20.10
C ALA A 41 -8.66 8.39 18.80
N PHE A 42 -9.40 7.38 18.32
CA PHE A 42 -10.34 7.53 17.20
C PHE A 42 -11.46 8.53 17.51
N GLY A 43 -12.07 8.45 18.69
CA GLY A 43 -13.11 9.40 19.11
C GLY A 43 -12.60 10.85 19.21
N ASN A 44 -11.39 11.05 19.72
CA ASN A 44 -10.76 12.37 19.79
C ASN A 44 -10.27 12.88 18.42
N ALA A 45 -9.94 11.98 17.50
CA ALA A 45 -9.52 12.34 16.15
C ALA A 45 -10.62 13.08 15.36
N PHE A 46 -11.89 12.71 15.58
CA PHE A 46 -13.04 13.41 15.00
C PHE A 46 -13.38 14.75 15.67
N LYS A 47 -12.89 14.99 16.90
CA LYS A 47 -13.10 16.25 17.62
C LYS A 47 -12.15 17.35 17.15
N ILE A 48 -10.96 17.00 16.69
CA ILE A 48 -9.97 17.97 16.21
C ILE A 48 -10.37 18.43 14.79
N PRO A 49 -10.66 19.71 14.56
CA PRO A 49 -11.24 20.18 13.30
C PRO A 49 -10.32 19.95 12.10
N ASP A 50 -9.01 20.09 12.27
CA ASP A 50 -8.02 19.85 11.21
C ASP A 50 -7.94 18.38 10.84
N LEU A 51 -7.93 17.48 11.82
CA LEU A 51 -7.85 16.04 11.55
C LEU A 51 -9.15 15.54 10.90
N ARG A 52 -10.31 16.02 11.37
CA ARG A 52 -11.61 15.76 10.75
C ARG A 52 -11.64 16.18 9.27
N LYS A 53 -11.12 17.36 8.91
CA LYS A 53 -11.03 17.81 7.51
C LYS A 53 -10.17 16.84 6.67
N LYS A 54 -9.04 16.39 7.20
CA LYS A 54 -8.17 15.42 6.51
C LYS A 54 -8.84 14.05 6.33
N ILE A 55 -9.56 13.56 7.36
CA ILE A 55 -10.35 12.31 7.28
C ILE A 55 -11.42 12.43 6.19
N LEU A 56 -12.24 13.49 6.24
CA LEU A 56 -13.32 13.71 5.27
C LEU A 56 -12.79 13.86 3.85
N PHE A 57 -11.65 14.56 3.67
CA PHE A 57 -11.00 14.66 2.36
C PHE A 57 -10.54 13.29 1.83
N THR A 58 -9.94 12.46 2.69
CA THR A 58 -9.51 11.11 2.32
C THR A 58 -10.70 10.23 1.95
N LEU A 59 -11.78 10.27 2.74
CA LEU A 59 -13.02 9.53 2.46
C LEU A 59 -13.69 10.01 1.16
N ALA A 60 -13.69 11.32 0.88
CA ALA A 60 -14.21 11.87 -0.36
C ALA A 60 -13.44 11.35 -1.58
N ILE A 61 -12.10 11.31 -1.51
CA ILE A 61 -11.29 10.74 -2.60
C ILE A 61 -11.54 9.24 -2.75
N ILE A 62 -11.67 8.49 -1.66
CA ILE A 62 -12.03 7.06 -1.70
C ILE A 62 -13.38 6.88 -2.40
N ALA A 63 -14.37 7.72 -2.11
CA ALA A 63 -15.67 7.66 -2.76
C ALA A 63 -15.55 7.93 -4.27
N VAL A 64 -14.80 8.95 -4.68
CA VAL A 64 -14.53 9.24 -6.11
C VAL A 64 -13.83 8.07 -6.79
N PHE A 65 -12.80 7.49 -6.16
CA PHE A 65 -12.10 6.31 -6.66
C PHE A 65 -13.06 5.13 -6.88
N ARG A 66 -13.98 4.90 -5.94
CA ARG A 66 -14.97 3.81 -6.02
C ARG A 66 -16.09 4.06 -7.03
N ILE A 67 -16.43 5.32 -7.29
CA ILE A 67 -17.36 5.68 -8.36
C ILE A 67 -16.70 5.40 -9.71
N GLY A 68 -15.48 5.89 -9.93
CA GLY A 68 -14.79 5.66 -11.20
C GLY A 68 -14.45 4.20 -11.48
N SER A 69 -14.29 3.35 -10.44
CA SER A 69 -14.17 1.88 -10.62
C SER A 69 -15.48 1.20 -11.06
N ARG A 70 -16.60 1.94 -11.14
CA ARG A 70 -17.89 1.47 -11.64
C ARG A 70 -18.32 2.14 -12.95
N VAL A 71 -17.61 3.18 -13.40
CA VAL A 71 -17.90 3.85 -14.68
C VAL A 71 -17.30 3.00 -15.80
N PRO A 72 -18.10 2.38 -16.68
CA PRO A 72 -17.60 1.58 -17.79
C PRO A 72 -16.89 2.46 -18.82
N VAL A 73 -15.89 1.90 -19.49
CA VAL A 73 -15.29 2.56 -20.67
C VAL A 73 -16.31 2.56 -21.82
N PRO A 74 -16.33 3.60 -22.67
CA PRO A 74 -17.16 3.62 -23.88
C PRO A 74 -16.92 2.42 -24.80
N ASP A 75 -17.93 2.07 -25.60
CA ASP A 75 -17.91 1.07 -26.67
C ASP A 75 -17.85 -0.41 -26.23
N LEU A 76 -18.41 -0.72 -25.06
CA LEU A 76 -18.44 -2.05 -24.47
C LEU A 76 -19.61 -2.94 -24.92
N ASN A 77 -19.30 -4.23 -25.12
CA ASN A 77 -20.32 -5.28 -25.20
C ASN A 77 -20.55 -5.93 -23.82
N PHE A 78 -21.72 -5.73 -23.23
CA PHE A 78 -22.05 -6.27 -21.91
C PHE A 78 -22.14 -7.80 -21.87
N SER A 79 -22.38 -8.48 -22.99
CA SER A 79 -22.39 -9.96 -23.04
C SER A 79 -20.98 -10.56 -22.86
N ALA A 80 -19.94 -9.88 -23.35
CA ALA A 80 -18.54 -10.30 -23.20
C ALA A 80 -18.03 -10.17 -21.75
N LEU A 81 -18.61 -9.26 -20.95
CA LEU A 81 -18.23 -9.07 -19.55
C LEU A 81 -18.55 -10.28 -18.66
N ALA A 82 -19.63 -11.01 -18.97
CA ALA A 82 -19.98 -12.24 -18.25
C ALA A 82 -18.96 -13.36 -18.52
N GLN A 83 -18.47 -13.47 -19.76
CA GLN A 83 -17.42 -14.41 -20.13
C GLN A 83 -16.09 -14.04 -19.47
N LEU A 84 -15.75 -12.74 -19.45
CA LEU A 84 -14.58 -12.22 -18.76
C LEU A 84 -14.58 -12.59 -17.26
N GLN A 85 -15.70 -12.41 -16.57
CA GLN A 85 -15.80 -12.75 -15.14
C GLN A 85 -15.52 -14.23 -14.85
N ASN A 86 -15.90 -15.12 -15.77
CA ASN A 86 -15.59 -16.54 -15.64
C ASN A 86 -14.12 -16.82 -15.95
N SER A 87 -13.54 -16.17 -16.97
CA SER A 87 -12.13 -16.35 -17.34
C SER A 87 -11.14 -15.74 -16.34
N VAL A 88 -11.50 -14.64 -15.67
CA VAL A 88 -10.67 -14.04 -14.60
C VAL A 88 -10.51 -15.01 -13.42
N LYS A 89 -11.49 -15.89 -13.15
CA LYS A 89 -11.37 -16.93 -12.11
C LYS A 89 -10.40 -18.04 -12.51
N THR A 90 -10.23 -18.28 -13.80
CA THR A 90 -9.40 -19.37 -14.34
C THR A 90 -7.99 -18.91 -14.67
N GLN A 91 -7.80 -17.64 -15.02
CA GLN A 91 -6.51 -17.04 -15.36
C GLN A 91 -5.93 -16.27 -14.15
N GLY A 92 -4.97 -16.88 -13.45
CA GLY A 92 -4.37 -16.31 -12.22
C GLY A 92 -3.74 -14.92 -12.41
N ALA A 93 -3.22 -14.60 -13.61
CA ALA A 93 -2.67 -13.28 -13.92
C ALA A 93 -3.76 -12.18 -13.92
N LEU A 94 -4.90 -12.43 -14.56
CA LEU A 94 -6.02 -11.49 -14.61
C LEU A 94 -6.68 -11.34 -13.24
N GLN A 95 -6.76 -12.42 -12.46
CA GLN A 95 -7.26 -12.39 -11.09
C GLN A 95 -6.45 -11.42 -10.20
N PHE A 96 -5.13 -11.41 -10.37
CA PHE A 96 -4.24 -10.50 -9.64
C PHE A 96 -4.45 -9.03 -10.03
N ILE A 97 -4.53 -8.72 -11.32
CA ILE A 97 -4.85 -7.35 -11.78
C ILE A 97 -6.22 -6.91 -11.26
N ASP A 98 -7.20 -7.81 -11.30
CA ASP A 98 -8.53 -7.56 -10.77
C ASP A 98 -8.42 -7.24 -9.26
N LEU A 99 -7.71 -8.06 -8.47
CA LEU A 99 -7.50 -7.86 -7.03
C LEU A 99 -7.08 -6.43 -6.67
N PHE A 100 -6.02 -5.93 -7.32
CA PHE A 100 -5.48 -4.60 -7.06
C PHE A 100 -6.27 -3.45 -7.71
N SER A 101 -7.09 -3.74 -8.72
CA SER A 101 -8.02 -2.77 -9.32
C SER A 101 -9.37 -2.69 -8.59
N GLY A 102 -9.58 -3.49 -7.55
CA GLY A 102 -10.80 -3.40 -6.70
C GLY A 102 -12.11 -3.75 -7.40
N GLY A 103 -12.04 -4.49 -8.51
CA GLY A 103 -13.19 -4.97 -9.29
C GLY A 103 -13.42 -4.19 -10.57
N ALA A 104 -12.52 -3.26 -10.91
CA ALA A 104 -12.63 -2.43 -12.09
C ALA A 104 -12.29 -3.20 -13.38
N LEU A 105 -11.44 -4.24 -13.32
CA LEU A 105 -11.08 -5.03 -14.51
C LEU A 105 -12.25 -5.89 -14.99
N THR A 106 -12.89 -6.63 -14.10
CA THR A 106 -14.07 -7.48 -14.40
C THR A 106 -15.28 -6.73 -14.94
N ARG A 107 -15.28 -5.39 -14.84
CA ARG A 107 -16.33 -4.50 -15.34
C ARG A 107 -15.86 -3.61 -16.50
N PHE A 108 -14.60 -3.75 -16.91
CA PHE A 108 -13.92 -2.90 -17.88
C PHE A 108 -14.19 -1.40 -17.65
N ALA A 109 -14.00 -0.96 -16.41
CA ALA A 109 -14.19 0.42 -15.99
C ALA A 109 -13.03 1.34 -16.36
N VAL A 110 -13.23 2.66 -16.29
CA VAL A 110 -12.19 3.66 -16.55
C VAL A 110 -10.92 3.42 -15.71
N PHE A 111 -11.09 2.83 -14.52
CA PHE A 111 -9.99 2.48 -13.61
C PHE A 111 -9.55 1.01 -13.69
N SER A 112 -9.76 0.31 -14.81
CA SER A 112 -9.44 -1.13 -14.93
C SER A 112 -7.99 -1.48 -14.62
N LEU A 113 -7.02 -0.65 -15.02
CA LEU A 113 -5.60 -0.86 -14.70
C LEU A 113 -5.30 -0.60 -13.21
N GLY A 114 -6.16 0.14 -12.52
CA GLY A 114 -6.01 0.50 -11.11
C GLY A 114 -4.70 1.25 -10.85
N ILE A 115 -4.06 0.90 -9.74
CA ILE A 115 -2.82 1.53 -9.26
C ILE A 115 -1.57 0.78 -9.79
N MET A 116 -1.76 -0.33 -10.51
CA MET A 116 -0.68 -1.24 -10.92
C MET A 116 0.43 -0.55 -11.74
N PRO A 117 0.13 0.28 -12.76
CA PRO A 117 1.19 0.92 -13.55
C PRO A 117 2.13 1.78 -12.68
N TYR A 118 1.60 2.38 -11.61
CA TYR A 118 2.39 3.16 -10.66
C TYR A 118 3.23 2.29 -9.74
N ILE A 119 2.65 1.22 -9.20
CA ILE A 119 3.38 0.24 -8.38
C ILE A 119 4.56 -0.31 -9.16
N THR A 120 4.32 -0.76 -10.39
CA THR A 120 5.36 -1.27 -11.29
C THR A 120 6.43 -0.21 -11.54
N SER A 121 6.04 1.03 -11.82
CA SER A 121 7.01 2.12 -12.05
C SER A 121 7.87 2.43 -10.84
N THR A 122 7.30 2.39 -9.63
CA THR A 122 8.04 2.64 -8.39
C THR A 122 9.05 1.53 -8.16
N ILE A 123 8.68 0.28 -8.40
CA ILE A 123 9.57 -0.88 -8.28
C ILE A 123 10.70 -0.82 -9.29
N ILE A 124 10.39 -0.52 -10.55
CA ILE A 124 11.40 -0.32 -11.59
C ILE A 124 12.36 0.77 -11.16
N MET A 125 11.87 1.93 -10.71
CA MET A 125 12.74 3.01 -10.24
C MET A 125 13.57 2.63 -9.01
N GLN A 126 13.04 1.84 -8.08
CA GLN A 126 13.79 1.33 -6.93
C GLN A 126 14.94 0.41 -7.36
N LEU A 127 14.69 -0.51 -8.31
CA LEU A 127 15.73 -1.37 -8.88
C LEU A 127 16.77 -0.58 -9.67
N LEU A 128 16.33 0.33 -10.53
CA LEU A 128 17.24 1.18 -11.31
C LEU A 128 18.09 2.08 -10.42
N THR A 129 17.62 2.45 -9.23
CA THR A 129 18.41 3.26 -8.29
C THR A 129 19.65 2.52 -7.78
N VAL A 130 19.59 1.19 -7.68
CA VAL A 130 20.73 0.35 -7.29
C VAL A 130 21.69 0.12 -8.46
N VAL A 131 21.16 0.04 -9.68
CA VAL A 131 21.95 -0.27 -10.89
C VAL A 131 22.58 0.99 -11.51
N ILE A 132 21.90 2.13 -11.45
CA ILE A 132 22.31 3.38 -12.12
C ILE A 132 22.87 4.36 -11.07
N PRO A 133 24.18 4.67 -11.10
CA PRO A 133 24.82 5.49 -10.06
C PRO A 133 24.27 6.93 -9.98
N LYS A 134 23.75 7.45 -11.10
CA LYS A 134 23.11 8.78 -11.13
C LYS A 134 21.82 8.83 -10.31
N LEU A 135 21.04 7.75 -10.30
CA LEU A 135 19.83 7.65 -9.49
C LEU A 135 20.18 7.47 -8.02
N GLU A 136 21.21 6.68 -7.72
CA GLU A 136 21.76 6.55 -6.36
C GLU A 136 22.22 7.90 -5.80
N GLN A 137 22.90 8.72 -6.62
CA GLN A 137 23.28 10.09 -6.25
C GLN A 137 22.06 10.96 -5.93
N TRP A 138 20.97 10.85 -6.71
CA TRP A 138 19.73 11.55 -6.37
C TRP A 138 19.16 11.05 -5.04
N GLN A 139 19.18 9.75 -4.76
CA GLN A 139 18.75 9.23 -3.46
C GLN A 139 19.58 9.81 -2.29
N LYS A 140 20.89 9.99 -2.50
CA LYS A 140 21.82 10.60 -1.52
C LYS A 140 21.64 12.12 -1.34
N GLN A 141 21.02 12.82 -2.30
CA GLN A 141 20.74 14.27 -2.23
C GLN A 141 19.57 14.63 -1.28
N GLY A 142 18.96 13.65 -0.60
CA GLY A 142 17.86 13.87 0.34
C GLY A 142 16.56 14.26 -0.35
N GLU A 143 15.81 15.21 0.21
CA GLU A 143 14.43 15.51 -0.21
C GLU A 143 14.33 15.98 -1.67
N ILE A 144 15.30 16.76 -2.14
CA ILE A 144 15.33 17.25 -3.53
C ILE A 144 15.47 16.09 -4.52
N GLY A 145 16.32 15.12 -4.21
CA GLY A 145 16.52 13.97 -5.08
C GLY A 145 15.37 12.98 -5.02
N ILE A 146 14.72 12.80 -3.86
CA ILE A 146 13.48 12.03 -3.75
C ILE A 146 12.38 12.63 -4.65
N LYS A 147 12.26 13.96 -4.70
CA LYS A 147 11.33 14.64 -5.62
C LYS A 147 11.63 14.34 -7.09
N LYS A 148 12.91 14.32 -7.49
CA LYS A 148 13.34 13.96 -8.86
C LYS A 148 13.00 12.52 -9.21
N ILE A 149 13.28 11.57 -8.30
CA ILE A 149 12.94 10.15 -8.49
C ILE A 149 11.42 10.01 -8.63
N THR A 150 10.65 10.66 -7.76
CA THR A 150 9.18 10.64 -7.82
C THR A 150 8.67 11.19 -9.15
N GLN A 151 9.24 12.29 -9.65
CA GLN A 151 8.87 12.85 -10.94
C GLN A 151 9.18 11.88 -12.10
N ALA A 152 10.34 11.23 -12.09
CA ALA A 152 10.68 10.19 -13.06
C ALA A 152 9.70 9.00 -12.98
N THR A 153 9.34 8.55 -11.78
CA THR A 153 8.32 7.52 -11.56
C THR A 153 6.97 7.91 -12.16
N ARG A 154 6.55 9.18 -12.05
CA ARG A 154 5.29 9.66 -12.66
C ARG A 154 5.31 9.55 -14.18
N TYR A 155 6.38 9.99 -14.83
CA TYR A 155 6.50 9.88 -16.28
C TYR A 155 6.52 8.42 -16.73
N MET A 156 7.27 7.57 -16.02
CA MET A 156 7.30 6.14 -16.27
C MET A 156 5.91 5.50 -16.08
N THR A 157 5.15 5.94 -15.08
CA THR A 157 3.79 5.44 -14.83
C THR A 157 2.87 5.70 -16.00
N VAL A 158 2.90 6.91 -16.59
CA VAL A 158 2.07 7.25 -17.74
C VAL A 158 2.47 6.43 -18.97
N VAL A 159 3.77 6.26 -19.22
CA VAL A 159 4.27 5.45 -20.33
C VAL A 159 3.87 3.98 -20.17
N LEU A 160 4.04 3.41 -18.98
CA LEU A 160 3.62 2.03 -18.71
C LEU A 160 2.11 1.88 -18.77
N ALA A 161 1.33 2.85 -18.31
CA ALA A 161 -0.12 2.82 -18.42
C ALA A 161 -0.58 2.83 -19.88
N LEU A 162 0.09 3.59 -20.75
CA LEU A 162 -0.18 3.60 -22.20
C LEU A 162 0.13 2.24 -22.84
N LEU A 163 1.27 1.64 -22.50
CA LEU A 163 1.66 0.32 -23.01
C LEU A 163 0.73 -0.79 -22.50
N GLN A 164 0.41 -0.78 -21.20
CA GLN A 164 -0.45 -1.78 -20.57
C GLN A 164 -1.91 -1.64 -21.01
N SER A 165 -2.44 -0.42 -21.16
CA SER A 165 -3.80 -0.22 -21.69
C SER A 165 -3.91 -0.69 -23.13
N THR A 166 -2.91 -0.42 -23.96
CA THR A 166 -2.86 -0.94 -25.33
C THR A 166 -2.88 -2.46 -25.33
N GLY A 167 -1.99 -3.11 -24.58
CA GLY A 167 -1.95 -4.57 -24.47
C GLY A 167 -3.26 -5.17 -23.94
N LEU A 168 -3.90 -4.52 -22.97
CA LEU A 168 -5.17 -4.95 -22.42
C LEU A 168 -6.29 -4.90 -23.46
N VAL A 169 -6.35 -3.83 -24.26
CA VAL A 169 -7.36 -3.66 -25.31
C VAL A 169 -7.23 -4.72 -26.40
N PHE A 170 -6.00 -5.03 -26.83
CA PHE A 170 -5.75 -6.11 -27.79
C PHE A 170 -6.13 -7.48 -27.22
N LEU A 171 -5.77 -7.78 -25.96
CA LEU A 171 -6.13 -9.03 -25.30
C LEU A 171 -7.65 -9.18 -25.18
N PHE A 172 -8.36 -8.10 -24.86
CA PHE A 172 -9.81 -8.11 -24.70
C PHE A 172 -10.54 -8.27 -26.03
N HIS A 173 -9.99 -7.73 -27.11
CA HIS A 173 -10.52 -7.96 -28.44
C HIS A 173 -10.30 -9.41 -28.89
N SER A 174 -9.08 -9.94 -28.76
CA SER A 174 -8.72 -11.26 -29.29
C SER A 174 -9.36 -12.43 -28.54
N GLN A 175 -9.57 -12.31 -27.22
CA GLN A 175 -10.09 -13.41 -26.40
C GLN A 175 -11.59 -13.35 -26.11
N PHE A 176 -12.20 -12.16 -26.10
CA PHE A 176 -13.56 -11.97 -25.58
C PHE A 176 -14.50 -11.24 -26.53
N ASP A 177 -14.01 -10.77 -27.69
CA ASP A 177 -14.76 -9.93 -28.64
C ASP A 177 -15.54 -8.79 -27.95
N ALA A 178 -14.92 -8.20 -26.92
CA ALA A 178 -15.60 -7.27 -26.01
C ALA A 178 -15.86 -5.89 -26.64
N ILE A 179 -15.27 -5.62 -27.81
CA ILE A 179 -15.33 -4.36 -28.53
C ILE A 179 -16.17 -4.57 -29.79
N ARG A 180 -17.35 -3.95 -29.85
CA ARG A 180 -18.34 -4.16 -30.92
C ARG A 180 -17.79 -3.88 -32.33
N VAL A 181 -16.84 -2.95 -32.46
CA VAL A 181 -16.19 -2.60 -33.73
C VAL A 181 -14.73 -2.22 -33.46
N PHE A 182 -13.79 -3.01 -33.95
CA PHE A 182 -12.36 -2.74 -33.80
C PHE A 182 -11.88 -1.73 -34.85
N ASN A 183 -12.02 -0.44 -34.54
CA ASN A 183 -11.55 0.67 -35.39
C ASN A 183 -10.40 1.42 -34.69
N PRO A 184 -9.27 1.72 -35.35
CA PRO A 184 -8.15 2.46 -34.75
C PRO A 184 -8.52 3.71 -33.90
N PRO A 185 -9.44 4.61 -34.32
CA PRO A 185 -9.86 5.75 -33.49
C PRO A 185 -10.59 5.34 -32.20
N ARG A 186 -11.37 4.27 -32.21
CA ARG A 186 -12.08 3.77 -31.02
C ARG A 186 -11.12 3.11 -30.04
N VAL A 187 -10.18 2.32 -30.56
CA VAL A 187 -9.09 1.72 -29.77
C VAL A 187 -8.26 2.82 -29.11
N ALA A 188 -7.88 3.86 -29.85
CA ALA A 188 -7.16 5.01 -29.30
C ALA A 188 -7.94 5.71 -28.18
N LEU A 189 -9.26 5.89 -28.34
CA LEU A 189 -10.12 6.48 -27.31
C LEU A 189 -10.15 5.62 -26.03
N ILE A 190 -10.28 4.30 -26.16
CA ILE A 190 -10.26 3.36 -25.03
C ILE A 190 -8.90 3.42 -24.31
N VAL A 191 -7.80 3.34 -25.06
CA VAL A 191 -6.42 3.42 -24.53
C VAL A 191 -6.18 4.73 -23.78
N LEU A 192 -6.60 5.86 -24.38
CA LEU A 192 -6.50 7.17 -23.74
C LEU A 192 -7.37 7.25 -22.47
N THR A 193 -8.57 6.67 -22.48
CA THR A 193 -9.46 6.65 -21.32
C THR A 193 -8.87 5.86 -20.15
N LEU A 194 -8.30 4.68 -20.42
CA LEU A 194 -7.64 3.84 -19.42
C LEU A 194 -6.35 4.49 -18.88
N THR A 195 -5.58 5.12 -19.77
CA THR A 195 -4.35 5.84 -19.40
C THR A 195 -4.68 7.08 -18.56
N ALA A 196 -5.68 7.87 -18.96
CA ALA A 196 -6.17 9.02 -18.21
C ALA A 196 -6.75 8.60 -16.85
N GLY A 197 -7.49 7.48 -16.80
CA GLY A 197 -7.99 6.90 -15.56
C GLY A 197 -6.87 6.56 -14.59
N THR A 198 -5.80 5.91 -15.08
CA THR A 198 -4.62 5.59 -14.26
C THR A 198 -3.90 6.85 -13.76
N ALA A 199 -3.69 7.84 -14.64
CA ALA A 199 -3.06 9.11 -14.28
C ALA A 199 -3.88 9.86 -13.22
N LEU A 200 -5.22 9.83 -13.32
CA LEU A 200 -6.13 10.38 -12.32
C LEU A 200 -5.98 9.65 -10.98
N ILE A 201 -5.93 8.31 -10.97
CA ILE A 201 -5.76 7.53 -9.73
C ILE A 201 -4.44 7.90 -9.03
N MET A 202 -3.34 7.99 -9.80
CA MET A 202 -2.04 8.43 -9.28
C MET A 202 -2.16 9.82 -8.64
N TRP A 203 -2.79 10.77 -9.35
CA TRP A 203 -3.01 12.11 -8.83
C TRP A 203 -3.86 12.15 -7.56
N LEU A 204 -4.94 11.36 -7.50
CA LEU A 204 -5.78 11.21 -6.31
C LEU A 204 -4.99 10.68 -5.11
N GLY A 205 -4.11 9.69 -5.32
CA GLY A 205 -3.25 9.16 -4.26
C GLY A 205 -2.25 10.19 -3.75
N GLU A 206 -1.69 11.02 -4.63
CA GLU A 206 -0.81 12.12 -4.22
C GLU A 206 -1.56 13.21 -3.46
N LEU A 207 -2.80 13.52 -3.86
CA LEU A 207 -3.66 14.46 -3.14
C LEU A 207 -3.95 13.98 -1.72
N ILE A 208 -4.26 12.70 -1.52
CA ILE A 208 -4.43 12.13 -0.17
C ILE A 208 -3.14 12.28 0.63
N THR A 209 -1.97 12.07 0.02
CA THR A 209 -0.69 12.19 0.72
C THR A 209 -0.40 13.63 1.17
N GLN A 210 -0.78 14.63 0.36
CA GLN A 210 -0.54 16.04 0.66
C GLN A 210 -1.57 16.63 1.63
N ARG A 211 -2.85 16.32 1.46
CA ARG A 211 -3.97 16.96 2.17
C ARG A 211 -4.76 16.03 3.08
N GLY A 212 -4.62 14.72 2.89
CA GLY A 212 -5.29 13.69 3.67
C GLY A 212 -4.43 13.16 4.81
N ILE A 213 -4.60 11.87 5.11
CA ILE A 213 -3.94 11.18 6.21
C ILE A 213 -3.11 10.03 5.66
N GLY A 214 -1.90 9.86 6.18
CA GLY A 214 -1.04 8.73 5.81
C GLY A 214 -0.51 8.82 4.38
N ASN A 215 -0.20 7.66 3.80
CA ASN A 215 0.22 7.54 2.40
C ASN A 215 -0.99 7.21 1.54
N GLY A 216 -1.32 8.10 0.61
CA GLY A 216 -2.50 7.96 -0.22
C GLY A 216 -2.48 6.76 -1.14
N MET A 217 -1.31 6.38 -1.66
CA MET A 217 -1.18 5.17 -2.50
C MET A 217 -1.50 3.91 -1.70
N SER A 218 -0.97 3.82 -0.47
CA SER A 218 -1.26 2.69 0.43
C SER A 218 -2.75 2.63 0.79
N ILE A 219 -3.41 3.78 1.00
CA ILE A 219 -4.84 3.84 1.32
C ILE A 219 -5.70 3.41 0.13
N LEU A 220 -5.33 3.81 -1.09
CA LEU A 220 -6.05 3.38 -2.29
C LEU A 220 -5.91 1.87 -2.52
N ILE A 221 -4.71 1.30 -2.35
CA ILE A 221 -4.49 -0.16 -2.42
C ILE A 221 -5.32 -0.88 -1.35
N PHE A 222 -5.27 -0.41 -0.11
CA PHE A 222 -6.07 -0.96 1.00
C PHE A 222 -7.56 -0.95 0.69
N THR A 223 -8.05 0.16 0.13
CA THR A 223 -9.45 0.30 -0.30
C THR A 223 -9.80 -0.72 -1.38
N SER A 224 -8.95 -0.90 -2.39
CA SER A 224 -9.16 -1.89 -3.47
C SER A 224 -9.29 -3.30 -2.92
N VAL A 225 -8.37 -3.72 -2.05
CA VAL A 225 -8.36 -5.08 -1.48
C VAL A 225 -9.57 -5.31 -0.56
N ILE A 226 -9.83 -4.40 0.38
CA ILE A 226 -10.96 -4.54 1.30
C ILE A 226 -12.29 -4.55 0.58
N SER A 227 -12.39 -3.82 -0.53
CA SER A 227 -13.64 -3.74 -1.27
C SER A 227 -14.13 -5.05 -1.87
N ARG A 228 -13.24 -6.05 -1.98
CA ARG A 228 -13.56 -7.39 -2.47
C ARG A 228 -14.00 -8.34 -1.37
N LEU A 229 -13.53 -8.12 -0.14
CA LEU A 229 -13.83 -8.99 1.00
C LEU A 229 -15.34 -9.29 1.16
N PRO A 230 -16.26 -8.31 1.02
CA PRO A 230 -17.70 -8.59 1.10
C PRO A 230 -18.20 -9.52 -0.01
N ALA A 231 -17.75 -9.30 -1.25
CA ALA A 231 -18.17 -10.10 -2.40
C ALA A 231 -17.63 -11.54 -2.30
N GLU A 232 -16.35 -11.70 -1.98
CA GLU A 232 -15.73 -13.02 -1.76
C GLU A 232 -16.35 -13.74 -0.57
N GLY A 233 -16.61 -13.03 0.54
CA GLY A 233 -17.30 -13.59 1.71
C GLY A 233 -18.71 -14.09 1.39
N SER A 234 -19.47 -13.33 0.59
CA SER A 234 -20.80 -13.74 0.13
C SER A 234 -20.75 -14.96 -0.82
N ALA A 235 -19.72 -15.02 -1.69
CA ALA A 235 -19.52 -16.15 -2.59
C ALA A 235 -19.17 -17.44 -1.82
N ILE A 236 -18.33 -17.33 -0.79
CA ILE A 236 -18.00 -18.46 0.10
C ILE A 236 -19.24 -18.93 0.85
N LEU A 237 -20.06 -18.01 1.38
CA LEU A 237 -21.29 -18.39 2.08
C LEU A 237 -22.26 -19.14 1.17
N ALA A 238 -22.40 -18.68 -0.09
CA ALA A 238 -23.28 -19.28 -1.07
C ALA A 238 -22.80 -20.66 -1.58
N GLN A 239 -21.48 -20.85 -1.75
CA GLN A 239 -20.91 -22.08 -2.32
C GLN A 239 -20.53 -23.14 -1.27
N ALA A 240 -20.03 -22.70 -0.12
CA ALA A 240 -19.36 -23.54 0.86
C ALA A 240 -20.16 -23.71 2.18
N GLY A 241 -21.21 -22.92 2.37
CA GLY A 241 -22.08 -22.94 3.54
C GLY A 241 -21.53 -22.17 4.75
N ALA A 242 -22.40 -21.93 5.74
CA ALA A 242 -22.10 -21.08 6.90
C ALA A 242 -20.94 -21.59 7.76
N ALA A 243 -20.78 -22.91 7.90
CA ALA A 243 -19.72 -23.50 8.71
C ALA A 243 -18.31 -23.15 8.19
N LYS A 244 -18.07 -23.30 6.89
CA LYS A 244 -16.79 -22.95 6.26
C LYS A 244 -16.54 -21.44 6.27
N PHE A 245 -17.59 -20.64 6.10
CA PHE A 245 -17.50 -19.18 6.20
C PHE A 245 -17.01 -18.73 7.58
N TRP A 246 -17.64 -19.20 8.66
CA TRP A 246 -17.23 -18.85 10.03
C TRP A 246 -15.83 -19.33 10.37
N PHE A 247 -15.45 -20.52 9.92
CA PHE A 247 -14.08 -21.04 10.09
C PHE A 247 -13.04 -20.13 9.42
N LEU A 248 -13.25 -19.76 8.14
CA LEU A 248 -12.35 -18.86 7.41
C LEU A 248 -12.30 -17.46 8.02
N LEU A 249 -13.43 -16.96 8.52
CA LEU A 249 -13.50 -15.65 9.18
C LEU A 249 -12.70 -15.64 10.49
N LEU A 250 -12.82 -16.69 11.31
CA LEU A 250 -12.01 -16.85 12.53
C LEU A 250 -10.53 -16.99 12.20
N LEU A 251 -10.18 -17.79 11.19
CA LEU A 251 -8.79 -17.92 10.71
C LEU A 251 -8.23 -16.57 10.25
N GLY A 252 -8.99 -15.79 9.49
CA GLY A 252 -8.59 -14.46 9.03
C GLY A 252 -8.35 -13.48 10.19
N ILE A 253 -9.19 -13.51 11.22
CA ILE A 253 -8.98 -12.72 12.45
C ILE A 253 -7.72 -13.19 13.16
N GLY A 254 -7.51 -14.50 13.30
CA GLY A 254 -6.31 -15.08 13.92
C GLY A 254 -5.02 -14.65 13.21
N ILE A 255 -4.99 -14.71 11.88
CA ILE A 255 -3.85 -14.24 11.07
C ILE A 255 -3.65 -12.74 11.28
N THR A 256 -4.72 -11.94 11.30
CA THR A 256 -4.62 -10.49 11.52
C THR A 256 -4.00 -10.17 12.89
N VAL A 257 -4.41 -10.88 13.95
CA VAL A 257 -3.83 -10.73 15.30
C VAL A 257 -2.35 -11.12 15.30
N ALA A 258 -1.99 -12.24 14.64
CA ALA A 258 -0.60 -12.67 14.53
C ALA A 258 0.28 -11.64 13.79
N VAL A 259 -0.22 -11.08 12.69
CA VAL A 259 0.47 -10.02 11.93
C VAL A 259 0.64 -8.76 12.77
N VAL A 260 -0.40 -8.32 13.50
CA VAL A 260 -0.30 -7.15 14.38
C VAL A 260 0.70 -7.39 15.51
N TRP A 261 0.72 -8.59 16.09
CA TRP A 261 1.68 -8.97 17.13
C TRP A 261 3.11 -8.94 16.60
N MET A 262 3.35 -9.47 15.40
CA MET A 262 4.67 -9.45 14.76
C MET A 262 5.11 -8.02 14.38
N GLU A 263 4.20 -7.19 13.86
CA GLU A 263 4.49 -5.82 13.42
C GLU A 263 4.76 -4.86 14.62
N GLN A 264 4.11 -5.10 15.76
CA GLN A 264 4.40 -4.35 17.00
C GLN A 264 5.67 -4.82 17.71
N GLY A 265 6.21 -5.98 17.31
CA GLY A 265 7.47 -6.51 17.82
C GLY A 265 8.63 -5.57 17.51
N GLN A 266 9.32 -5.10 18.56
CA GLN A 266 10.54 -4.30 18.44
C GLN A 266 11.59 -4.75 19.45
N ARG A 267 12.84 -4.83 18.99
CA ARG A 267 14.01 -5.01 19.82
C ARG A 267 14.55 -3.64 20.23
N ARG A 268 14.60 -3.36 21.53
CA ARG A 268 15.13 -2.10 22.06
C ARG A 268 16.62 -2.25 22.35
N ILE A 269 17.48 -1.58 21.60
CA ILE A 269 18.93 -1.56 21.86
C ILE A 269 19.26 -0.30 22.66
N PRO A 270 19.79 -0.41 23.89
CA PRO A 270 20.13 0.75 24.70
C PRO A 270 21.34 1.48 24.10
N VAL A 271 21.24 2.80 23.98
CA VAL A 271 22.33 3.67 23.51
C VAL A 271 22.56 4.76 24.55
N GLN A 272 23.84 4.99 24.84
CA GLN A 272 24.26 6.06 25.73
C GLN A 272 24.78 7.22 24.87
N TYR A 273 24.08 8.35 24.90
CA TYR A 273 24.61 9.57 24.28
C TYR A 273 25.81 10.07 25.07
N ALA A 274 26.83 10.55 24.35
CA ALA A 274 28.02 11.10 24.95
C ALA A 274 27.66 12.22 25.93
N LYS A 275 28.15 12.12 27.16
CA LYS A 275 27.90 13.08 28.22
C LYS A 275 28.69 14.36 27.92
N ARG A 276 28.05 15.54 28.03
CA ARG A 276 28.79 16.80 28.04
C ARG A 276 29.25 17.06 29.47
N VAL A 277 30.55 16.96 29.72
CA VAL A 277 31.14 17.36 31.00
C VAL A 277 31.22 18.89 31.03
N VAL A 278 30.57 19.53 32.00
CA VAL A 278 30.70 20.96 32.27
C VAL A 278 31.24 21.11 33.70
N GLY A 279 32.51 21.52 33.83
CA GLY A 279 33.21 21.60 35.12
C GLY A 279 33.50 20.22 35.73
N ARG A 280 33.30 20.06 37.05
CA ARG A 280 33.48 18.78 37.79
C ARG A 280 32.23 17.90 37.88
N ARG A 281 31.11 18.31 37.28
CA ARG A 281 29.84 17.56 37.33
C ARG A 281 29.51 17.01 35.96
N MET A 282 29.35 15.69 35.85
CA MET A 282 28.69 15.08 34.70
C MET A 282 27.20 15.47 34.76
N MET A 283 26.77 16.37 33.88
CA MET A 283 25.35 16.63 33.66
C MET A 283 24.91 15.94 32.38
N GLY A 284 23.79 15.22 32.47
CA GLY A 284 23.11 14.67 31.30
C GLY A 284 23.72 13.36 30.80
N GLY A 285 22.98 12.28 31.04
CA GLY A 285 23.20 10.97 30.45
C GLY A 285 21.89 10.22 30.50
N GLN A 286 20.86 10.72 29.80
CA GLN A 286 19.62 9.96 29.69
C GLN A 286 19.91 8.78 28.76
N SER A 287 19.82 7.56 29.30
CA SER A 287 19.85 6.36 28.48
C SER A 287 18.66 6.40 27.53
N THR A 288 18.93 6.40 26.23
CA THR A 288 17.88 6.19 25.23
C THR A 288 17.96 4.76 24.73
N TYR A 289 17.00 4.34 23.92
CA TYR A 289 17.12 3.13 23.12
C TYR A 289 16.77 3.43 21.68
N ILE A 290 17.40 2.72 20.75
CA ILE A 290 17.00 2.69 19.35
C ILE A 290 16.03 1.51 19.18
N PRO A 291 14.78 1.75 18.77
CA PRO A 291 13.84 0.67 18.47
C PRO A 291 14.17 0.08 17.09
N LEU A 292 14.51 -1.21 17.07
CA LEU A 292 14.60 -1.99 15.83
C LEU A 292 13.36 -2.85 15.69
N LYS A 293 12.51 -2.55 14.70
CA LYS A 293 11.35 -3.40 14.39
C LYS A 293 11.79 -4.79 13.94
N VAL A 294 10.96 -5.79 14.23
CA VAL A 294 11.15 -7.17 13.73
C VAL A 294 11.09 -7.21 12.21
N ASN A 295 10.12 -6.51 11.61
CA ASN A 295 10.05 -6.27 10.16
C ASN A 295 10.36 -4.80 9.85
N GLN A 296 11.55 -4.53 9.32
CA GLN A 296 11.95 -3.16 8.94
C GLN A 296 11.47 -2.77 7.53
N ALA A 297 11.26 -3.75 6.65
CA ALA A 297 10.94 -3.53 5.25
C ALA A 297 9.44 -3.34 4.98
N GLY A 298 8.59 -3.73 5.94
CA GLY A 298 7.15 -3.54 5.88
C GLY A 298 6.53 -4.32 4.71
N VAL A 299 5.70 -3.63 3.91
CA VAL A 299 4.91 -4.23 2.81
C VAL A 299 5.65 -4.23 1.48
N ILE A 300 6.76 -3.48 1.35
CA ILE A 300 7.47 -3.29 0.07
C ILE A 300 7.99 -4.61 -0.52
N PRO A 301 8.67 -5.50 0.25
CA PRO A 301 9.18 -6.76 -0.31
C PRO A 301 8.09 -7.68 -0.85
N ILE A 302 6.94 -7.75 -0.17
CA ILE A 302 5.79 -8.57 -0.60
C ILE A 302 5.26 -8.07 -1.95
N ILE A 303 5.12 -6.76 -2.10
CA ILE A 303 4.69 -6.14 -3.36
C ILE A 303 5.75 -6.42 -4.44
N PHE A 304 7.03 -6.29 -4.10
CA PHE A 304 8.14 -6.57 -5.00
C PHE A 304 8.11 -8.01 -5.52
N ALA A 305 8.08 -9.00 -4.64
CA ALA A 305 8.00 -10.42 -4.98
C ALA A 305 6.80 -10.71 -5.90
N SER A 306 5.64 -10.14 -5.58
CA SER A 306 4.44 -10.29 -6.41
C SER A 306 4.59 -9.67 -7.80
N SER A 307 5.27 -8.53 -7.92
CA SER A 307 5.52 -7.87 -9.20
C SER A 307 6.55 -8.60 -10.08
N VAL A 308 7.57 -9.19 -9.46
CA VAL A 308 8.60 -10.00 -10.14
C VAL A 308 7.97 -11.26 -10.72
N LEU A 309 7.12 -11.94 -9.94
CA LEU A 309 6.36 -13.09 -10.43
C LEU A 309 5.33 -12.72 -11.49
N TYR A 310 4.84 -11.49 -11.47
CA TYR A 310 3.88 -10.99 -12.46
C TYR A 310 4.55 -10.62 -13.79
N PHE A 311 5.84 -10.26 -13.81
CA PHE A 311 6.53 -9.82 -15.03
C PHE A 311 6.53 -10.87 -16.17
N PRO A 312 6.83 -12.16 -15.94
CA PRO A 312 6.71 -13.21 -16.96
C PRO A 312 5.29 -13.32 -17.54
N THR A 313 4.29 -13.02 -16.72
CA THR A 313 2.87 -13.09 -17.10
C THR A 313 2.47 -11.96 -18.05
N LEU A 314 3.23 -10.86 -18.08
CA LEU A 314 3.09 -9.82 -19.10
C LEU A 314 3.78 -10.22 -20.40
N LEU A 315 4.96 -10.86 -20.32
CA LEU A 315 5.71 -11.30 -21.49
C LEU A 315 4.98 -12.38 -22.31
N GLN A 316 4.23 -13.28 -21.66
CA GLN A 316 3.44 -14.30 -22.37
C GLN A 316 2.36 -13.70 -23.29
N ASN A 317 1.91 -12.47 -23.03
CA ASN A 317 0.90 -11.79 -23.86
C ASN A 317 1.52 -11.16 -25.11
N VAL A 318 2.84 -10.98 -25.13
CA VAL A 318 3.60 -10.41 -26.26
C VAL A 318 4.29 -11.52 -27.05
N VAL A 319 4.78 -12.54 -26.36
CA VAL A 319 5.56 -13.64 -26.94
C VAL A 319 4.73 -14.93 -26.92
N HIS A 320 4.27 -15.35 -28.10
CA HIS A 320 3.44 -16.54 -28.30
C HIS A 320 4.25 -17.85 -28.34
N TRP A 321 5.24 -18.01 -27.45
CA TRP A 321 6.02 -19.25 -27.36
C TRP A 321 5.30 -20.25 -26.45
N THR A 322 4.86 -21.36 -27.03
CA THR A 322 4.08 -22.41 -26.35
C THR A 322 4.80 -23.00 -25.13
N TRP A 323 6.12 -23.19 -25.21
CA TRP A 323 6.94 -23.69 -24.09
C TRP A 323 7.00 -22.68 -22.93
N PHE A 324 7.14 -21.39 -23.24
CA PHE A 324 7.20 -20.31 -22.25
C PHE A 324 5.87 -20.15 -21.53
N GLN A 325 4.76 -20.17 -22.28
CA GLN A 325 3.41 -20.12 -21.73
C GLN A 325 3.11 -21.32 -20.82
N THR A 326 3.57 -22.52 -21.19
CA THR A 326 3.36 -23.74 -20.38
C THR A 326 4.12 -23.66 -19.05
N ILE A 327 5.37 -23.17 -19.08
CA ILE A 327 6.17 -23.00 -17.85
C ILE A 327 5.55 -21.95 -16.94
N VAL A 328 5.17 -20.79 -17.49
CA VAL A 328 4.59 -19.69 -16.72
C VAL A 328 3.25 -20.10 -16.10
N ASN A 329 2.36 -20.72 -16.87
CA ASN A 329 1.04 -21.14 -16.39
C ASN A 329 1.11 -22.26 -15.34
N ASN A 330 2.02 -23.24 -15.51
CA ASN A 330 2.09 -24.39 -14.61
C ASN A 330 2.92 -24.14 -13.33
N TYR A 331 4.00 -23.36 -13.42
CA TYR A 331 4.95 -23.19 -12.31
C TYR A 331 4.93 -21.80 -11.66
N LEU A 332 4.67 -20.73 -12.42
CA LEU A 332 4.73 -19.35 -11.90
C LEU A 332 3.37 -18.71 -11.59
N LEU A 333 2.28 -19.22 -12.16
CA LEU A 333 0.94 -18.65 -11.97
C LEU A 333 0.03 -19.48 -11.08
N LYS A 334 0.26 -20.79 -11.00
CA LYS A 334 -0.57 -21.67 -10.19
C LYS A 334 -0.18 -21.52 -8.72
N GLN A 335 -0.96 -20.75 -7.98
CA GLN A 335 -0.75 -20.53 -6.53
C GLN A 335 -0.77 -21.83 -5.71
N SER A 336 -1.38 -22.90 -6.23
CA SER A 336 -1.38 -24.23 -5.60
C SER A 336 -0.12 -25.05 -5.90
N SER A 337 0.78 -24.57 -6.77
CA SER A 337 2.02 -25.26 -7.10
C SER A 337 3.04 -25.04 -5.99
N VAL A 338 3.69 -26.12 -5.58
CA VAL A 338 4.78 -26.09 -4.58
C VAL A 338 5.93 -25.20 -5.07
N VAL A 339 6.21 -25.22 -6.38
CA VAL A 339 7.25 -24.38 -7.01
C VAL A 339 6.94 -22.90 -6.85
N TYR A 340 5.67 -22.50 -7.04
CA TYR A 340 5.24 -21.12 -6.80
C TYR A 340 5.46 -20.69 -5.35
N MET A 341 5.10 -21.55 -4.39
CA MET A 341 5.27 -21.25 -2.97
C MET A 341 6.73 -21.07 -2.57
N PHE A 342 7.64 -21.90 -3.08
CA PHE A 342 9.07 -21.77 -2.80
C PHE A 342 9.70 -20.55 -3.47
N ILE A 343 9.36 -20.26 -4.74
CA ILE A 343 9.90 -19.08 -5.42
C ILE A 343 9.35 -17.81 -4.76
N TYR A 344 8.05 -17.74 -4.48
CA TYR A 344 7.44 -16.58 -3.82
C TYR A 344 7.94 -16.40 -2.38
N GLY A 345 8.17 -17.49 -1.64
CA GLY A 345 8.70 -17.42 -0.27
C GLY A 345 10.20 -17.11 -0.21
N GLY A 346 10.94 -17.39 -1.28
CA GLY A 346 12.37 -17.09 -1.38
C GLY A 346 12.70 -15.67 -1.87
N LEU A 347 11.77 -15.02 -2.57
CA LEU A 347 11.83 -13.60 -2.97
C LEU A 347 11.38 -12.70 -1.82
#